data_AF-A0A6J4J258-F1
#
_entry.id   AF-A0A6J4J258-F1
#
_cell.length_a   1.000
_cell.length_b   1.000
_cell.length_c   1.000
_cell.angle_alpha   90.00
_cell.angle_beta   90.00
_cell.angle_gamma   90.00
#
_symmetry.space_group_name_H-M   'P 1'
#
loop_
_entity.id
_entity.type
_entity.pdbx_description
1 polymer ?
#
loop_
_entity_poly.entity_id
_entity_poly.type
_entity_poly.pdbx_seq_one_letter_code
_entity_poly.pdbx_strand_id
1 'polypeptide(L)'
;MAIIPDLQALREAATSVERTAEDVDTDAGGVTRRLEMIPWQGPRRDRVLFMADVAVVTARAQAEAERALARALRELAGAVERELQELAVLAERARRHLEELLSRARALVTRAAQELADAAAGAASFVWEVATGDVAGAVDAARSLVQRAEEALRSITFRLHGLPEPYDPVWRTLAREILRWQPL
;
A
#
# COMPACT_ATOMS: atom_id res chain seq x y z
N MET A 1 14.88 1.81 1.62
CA MET A 1 14.74 1.01 0.39
C MET A 1 14.49 -0.43 0.81
N ALA A 2 13.25 -0.92 0.72
CA ALA A 2 13.03 -2.35 0.76
C ALA A 2 13.52 -2.90 -0.59
N ILE A 3 14.45 -3.85 -0.57
CA ILE A 3 14.79 -4.63 -1.74
C ILE A 3 13.54 -5.46 -2.04
N ILE A 4 12.69 -4.98 -2.94
CA ILE A 4 11.66 -5.83 -3.54
C ILE A 4 12.46 -6.81 -4.41
N PRO A 5 12.53 -8.10 -4.06
CA PRO A 5 13.20 -9.06 -4.92
C PRO A 5 12.55 -8.97 -6.30
N ASP A 6 13.37 -8.76 -7.32
CA ASP A 6 12.87 -8.69 -8.69
C ASP A 6 12.26 -10.05 -9.04
N LEU A 7 10.93 -10.09 -9.12
CA LEU A 7 10.17 -11.28 -9.49
C LEU A 7 10.66 -11.86 -10.82
N GLN A 8 11.15 -10.99 -11.71
CA GLN A 8 11.73 -11.40 -12.97
C GLN A 8 13.06 -12.13 -12.76
N ALA A 9 13.95 -11.62 -11.90
CA ALA A 9 15.21 -12.29 -11.56
C ALA A 9 14.99 -13.69 -10.94
N LEU A 10 13.95 -13.87 -10.10
CA LEU A 10 13.61 -15.19 -9.55
C LEU A 10 13.12 -16.17 -10.62
N ARG A 11 12.31 -15.70 -11.58
CA ARG A 11 11.82 -16.52 -12.70
C ARG A 11 12.95 -16.88 -13.67
N GLU A 12 13.85 -15.93 -13.95
CA GLU A 12 15.04 -16.15 -14.79
C GLU A 12 15.99 -17.15 -14.13
N ALA A 13 16.24 -17.03 -12.83
CA ALA A 13 17.04 -17.99 -12.07
C ALA A 13 16.44 -19.40 -12.11
N ALA A 14 15.12 -19.54 -11.86
CA ALA A 14 14.44 -20.83 -11.96
C ALA A 14 14.56 -21.46 -13.36
N THR A 15 14.41 -20.65 -14.41
CA THR A 15 14.56 -21.09 -15.81
C THR A 15 15.99 -21.52 -16.12
N SER A 16 16.98 -20.77 -15.62
CA SER A 16 18.40 -21.12 -15.79
C SER A 16 18.73 -22.45 -15.12
N VAL A 17 18.26 -22.66 -13.90
CA VAL A 17 18.46 -23.91 -13.14
C VAL A 17 17.78 -25.09 -13.83
N GLU A 18 16.60 -24.90 -14.42
CA GLU A 18 15.91 -25.94 -15.17
C GLU A 18 16.69 -26.36 -16.43
N ARG A 19 17.30 -25.41 -17.16
CA ARG A 19 18.18 -25.74 -18.30
C ARG A 19 19.43 -26.50 -17.88
N THR A 20 20.06 -26.11 -16.77
CA THR A 20 21.23 -26.84 -16.25
C THR A 20 20.87 -28.29 -15.92
N ALA A 21 19.69 -28.53 -15.34
CA ALA A 21 19.23 -29.88 -15.05
C ALA A 21 19.00 -30.72 -16.33
N GLU A 22 18.50 -30.10 -17.40
CA GLU A 22 18.32 -30.75 -18.71
C GLU A 22 19.66 -31.09 -19.38
N ASP A 23 20.62 -30.17 -19.34
CA ASP A 23 21.96 -30.36 -19.89
C ASP A 23 22.68 -31.51 -19.17
N VAL A 24 22.65 -31.52 -17.83
CA VAL A 24 23.29 -32.56 -16.99
C VAL A 24 22.70 -33.95 -17.26
N ASP A 25 21.37 -34.07 -17.40
CA ASP A 25 20.68 -35.34 -17.67
C ASP A 25 20.99 -35.85 -19.10
N THR A 26 21.04 -34.93 -20.08
CA THR A 26 21.37 -35.24 -21.48
C THR A 26 22.82 -35.71 -21.62
N ASP A 27 23.76 -34.99 -21.01
CA ASP A 27 25.17 -35.33 -21.05
C ASP A 27 25.46 -36.67 -20.37
N ALA A 28 24.85 -36.91 -19.20
CA ALA A 28 24.96 -38.18 -18.49
C ALA A 28 24.46 -39.35 -19.34
N GLY A 29 23.29 -39.23 -19.97
CA GLY A 29 22.74 -40.26 -20.86
C GLY A 29 23.61 -40.54 -22.10
N GLY A 30 24.34 -39.54 -22.59
CA GLY A 30 25.22 -39.66 -23.74
C GLY A 30 26.57 -40.32 -23.45
N VAL A 31 27.07 -40.27 -22.21
CA VAL A 31 28.39 -40.84 -21.85
C VAL A 31 28.38 -42.36 -21.87
N THR A 32 27.45 -43.02 -21.18
CA THR A 32 27.40 -44.50 -21.13
C THR A 32 27.19 -45.08 -22.53
N ARG A 33 26.25 -44.53 -23.31
CA ARG A 33 25.97 -45.00 -24.68
C ARG A 33 27.20 -44.87 -25.60
N ARG A 34 27.99 -43.81 -25.44
CA ARG A 34 29.26 -43.64 -26.19
C ARG A 34 30.32 -44.64 -25.75
N LEU A 35 30.45 -44.90 -24.44
CA LEU A 35 31.43 -45.85 -23.90
C LEU A 35 31.12 -47.29 -24.30
N GLU A 36 29.85 -47.66 -24.40
CA GLU A 36 29.40 -48.99 -24.85
C GLU A 36 29.79 -49.29 -26.31
N MET A 37 29.84 -48.27 -27.17
CA MET A 37 30.21 -48.40 -28.59
C MET A 37 31.71 -48.53 -28.83
N ILE A 38 32.57 -48.31 -27.82
CA ILE A 38 34.02 -48.40 -27.99
C ILE A 38 34.42 -49.88 -28.04
N PRO A 39 35.11 -50.35 -29.11
CA PRO A 39 35.52 -51.74 -29.26
C PRO A 39 36.78 -52.01 -28.43
N TRP A 40 36.62 -52.11 -27.11
CA TRP A 40 37.65 -52.55 -26.16
C TRP A 40 37.02 -53.52 -25.17
N GLN A 41 37.81 -54.41 -24.56
CA GLN A 41 37.33 -55.50 -23.70
C GLN A 41 38.23 -55.70 -22.47
N GLY A 42 37.71 -56.43 -21.48
CA GLY A 42 38.44 -56.86 -20.29
C GLY A 42 38.15 -56.05 -19.02
N PRO A 43 38.78 -56.39 -17.88
CA PRO A 43 38.39 -55.87 -16.55
C PRO A 43 38.46 -54.34 -16.40
N ARG A 44 39.30 -53.69 -17.21
CA ARG A 44 39.39 -52.22 -17.25
C ARG A 44 38.14 -51.58 -17.86
N ARG A 45 37.54 -52.20 -18.88
CA ARG A 45 36.28 -51.76 -19.47
C ARG A 45 35.16 -51.83 -18.45
N ASP A 46 35.04 -52.96 -17.75
CA ASP A 46 33.96 -53.17 -16.79
C ASP A 46 34.03 -52.15 -15.64
N ARG A 47 35.25 -51.82 -15.18
CA ARG A 47 35.46 -50.74 -14.22
C ARG A 47 35.07 -49.37 -14.77
N VAL A 48 35.39 -49.06 -16.03
CA VAL A 48 35.01 -47.78 -16.64
C VAL A 48 33.51 -47.66 -16.84
N LEU A 49 32.83 -48.71 -17.28
CA LEU A 49 31.37 -48.73 -17.39
C LEU A 49 30.70 -48.58 -16.03
N PHE A 50 31.20 -49.27 -15.00
CA PHE A 50 30.70 -49.10 -13.63
C PHE A 50 30.87 -47.65 -13.12
N MET A 51 32.05 -47.05 -13.32
CA MET A 51 32.27 -45.65 -12.93
C MET A 51 31.37 -44.69 -13.71
N ALA A 52 31.09 -44.97 -14.99
CA ALA A 52 30.15 -44.21 -15.79
C ALA A 52 28.73 -44.32 -15.24
N ASP A 53 28.27 -45.51 -14.87
CA ASP A 53 26.94 -45.70 -14.26
C ASP A 53 26.79 -44.93 -12.94
N VAL A 54 27.82 -44.95 -12.08
CA VAL A 54 27.84 -44.14 -10.84
C VAL A 54 27.77 -42.65 -11.15
N ALA A 55 28.52 -42.18 -12.16
CA ALA A 55 28.47 -40.78 -12.60
C ALA A 55 27.08 -40.40 -13.13
N VAL A 56 26.42 -41.29 -13.89
CA VAL A 56 25.06 -41.08 -14.41
C VAL A 56 24.04 -40.98 -13.28
N VAL A 57 24.09 -41.88 -12.28
CA VAL A 57 23.19 -41.82 -11.11
C VAL A 57 23.38 -40.51 -10.35
N THR A 58 24.63 -40.09 -10.16
CA THR A 58 24.95 -38.83 -9.47
C THR A 58 24.44 -37.61 -10.23
N ALA A 59 24.66 -37.58 -11.56
CA ALA A 59 24.17 -36.51 -12.43
C ALA A 59 22.63 -36.41 -12.43
N ARG A 60 21.92 -37.55 -12.43
CA ARG A 60 20.46 -37.57 -12.30
C ARG A 60 19.97 -37.03 -10.97
N ALA A 61 20.60 -37.43 -9.87
CA ALA A 61 20.27 -36.91 -8.54
C ALA A 61 20.49 -35.38 -8.48
N GLN A 62 21.54 -34.87 -9.12
CA GLN A 62 21.77 -33.43 -9.23
C GLN A 62 20.69 -32.74 -10.08
N ALA A 63 20.35 -33.28 -11.25
CA ALA A 63 19.28 -32.74 -12.10
C ALA A 63 17.93 -32.71 -11.37
N GLU A 64 17.61 -33.72 -10.56
CA GLU A 64 16.40 -33.75 -9.73
C GLU A 64 16.41 -32.68 -8.63
N ALA A 65 17.57 -32.48 -7.98
CA ALA A 65 17.75 -31.41 -6.99
C ALA A 65 17.59 -30.01 -7.62
N GLU A 66 18.15 -29.80 -8.81
CA GLU A 66 18.01 -28.55 -9.57
C GLU A 66 16.56 -28.32 -10.00
N ARG A 67 15.85 -29.34 -10.50
CA ARG A 67 14.40 -29.25 -10.79
C ARG A 67 13.59 -28.92 -9.54
N ALA A 68 13.94 -29.49 -8.39
CA ALA A 68 13.29 -29.16 -7.11
C ALA A 68 13.53 -27.71 -6.70
N LEU A 69 14.76 -27.21 -6.86
CA LEU A 69 15.11 -25.81 -6.61
C LEU A 69 14.34 -24.87 -7.55
N ALA A 70 14.27 -25.18 -8.85
CA ALA A 70 13.51 -24.39 -9.83
C ALA A 70 12.00 -24.32 -9.46
N ARG A 71 11.41 -25.42 -8.98
CA ARG A 71 10.02 -25.42 -8.47
C ARG A 71 9.87 -24.53 -7.23
N ALA A 72 10.77 -24.65 -6.24
CA ALA A 72 10.74 -23.83 -5.04
C ALA A 72 10.86 -22.32 -5.36
N LEU A 73 11.72 -21.95 -6.30
CA LEU A 73 11.86 -20.56 -6.77
C LEU A 73 10.58 -20.05 -7.45
N ARG A 74 9.92 -20.88 -8.28
CA ARG A 74 8.63 -20.54 -8.90
C ARG A 74 7.53 -20.36 -7.86
N GLU A 75 7.44 -21.26 -6.88
CA GLU A 75 6.47 -21.17 -5.78
C GLU A 75 6.69 -19.90 -4.95
N LEU A 76 7.95 -19.58 -4.61
CA LEU A 76 8.31 -18.35 -3.91
C LEU A 76 7.91 -17.10 -4.71
N ALA A 77 8.25 -17.06 -6.00
CA ALA A 77 7.87 -15.94 -6.86
C ALA A 77 6.35 -15.75 -6.92
N GLY A 78 5.59 -16.84 -7.04
CA GLY A 78 4.12 -16.80 -7.02
C GLY A 78 3.55 -16.35 -5.67
N ALA A 79 4.15 -16.74 -4.55
CA ALA A 79 3.75 -16.26 -3.23
C ALA A 79 3.99 -14.76 -3.08
N VAL A 80 5.19 -14.28 -3.45
CA VAL A 80 5.53 -12.85 -3.40
C VAL A 80 4.62 -12.02 -4.31
N GLU A 81 4.28 -12.51 -5.50
CA GLU A 81 3.35 -11.83 -6.41
C GLU A 81 1.97 -11.64 -5.78
N ARG A 82 1.42 -12.68 -5.12
CA ARG A 82 0.13 -12.58 -4.43
C ARG A 82 0.16 -11.58 -3.28
N GLU A 83 1.20 -11.60 -2.46
CA GLU A 83 1.38 -10.65 -1.35
C GLU A 83 1.47 -9.20 -1.86
N LEU A 84 2.21 -8.96 -2.95
CA LEU A 84 2.29 -7.64 -3.58
C LEU A 84 0.94 -7.16 -4.13
N GLN A 85 0.15 -8.07 -4.72
CA GLN A 85 -1.20 -7.76 -5.19
C GLN A 85 -2.14 -7.42 -4.02
N GLU A 86 -2.08 -8.16 -2.92
CA GLU A 86 -2.87 -7.87 -1.71
C GLU A 86 -2.51 -6.51 -1.12
N LEU A 87 -1.22 -6.20 -0.98
CA LEU A 87 -0.74 -4.90 -0.53
C LEU A 87 -1.20 -3.75 -1.44
N ALA A 88 -1.17 -3.95 -2.76
CA ALA A 88 -1.67 -2.96 -3.71
C ALA A 88 -3.17 -2.69 -3.53
N VAL A 89 -3.98 -3.74 -3.32
CA VAL A 89 -5.41 -3.61 -3.05
C VAL A 89 -5.68 -2.86 -1.73
N LEU A 90 -4.93 -3.18 -0.67
CA LEU A 90 -5.04 -2.48 0.61
C LEU A 90 -4.65 -1.00 0.49
N ALA A 91 -3.56 -0.71 -0.21
CA ALA A 91 -3.10 0.66 -0.46
C ALA A 91 -4.13 1.48 -1.24
N GLU A 92 -4.74 0.90 -2.27
CA GLU A 92 -5.80 1.56 -3.04
C GLU A 92 -7.05 1.83 -2.20
N ARG A 93 -7.46 0.87 -1.36
CA ARG A 93 -8.58 1.08 -0.43
C ARG A 93 -8.30 2.21 0.55
N ALA A 94 -7.09 2.25 1.12
CA ALA A 94 -6.65 3.33 2.00
C ALA A 94 -6.66 4.68 1.28
N ARG A 95 -6.17 4.74 0.04
CA ARG A 95 -6.19 5.96 -0.79
C ARG A 95 -7.61 6.48 -1.01
N ARG A 96 -8.54 5.62 -1.43
CA ARG A 96 -9.96 6.01 -1.62
C ARG A 96 -10.59 6.54 -0.34
N HIS A 97 -10.27 5.92 0.81
CA HIS A 97 -10.78 6.38 2.09
C HIS A 97 -10.21 7.76 2.47
N LEU A 98 -8.92 8.00 2.22
CA LEU A 98 -8.32 9.32 2.43
C LEU A 98 -8.92 10.39 1.52
N GLU A 99 -9.15 10.08 0.24
CA GLU A 99 -9.83 10.97 -0.71
C GLU A 99 -11.25 11.31 -0.24
N GLU A 100 -11.99 10.33 0.27
CA GLU A 100 -13.31 10.55 0.85
C GLU A 100 -13.26 11.45 2.09
N LEU A 101 -12.34 11.18 3.03
CA LEU A 101 -12.15 12.00 4.23
C LEU A 101 -11.78 13.45 3.86
N LEU A 102 -10.89 13.63 2.89
CA LEU A 102 -10.51 14.96 2.39
C LEU A 102 -11.68 15.68 1.72
N SER A 103 -12.48 14.98 0.93
CA SER A 103 -13.70 15.52 0.33
C SER A 103 -14.69 16.00 1.39
N ARG A 104 -14.94 15.17 2.42
CA ARG A 104 -15.80 15.52 3.56
C ARG A 104 -15.24 16.71 4.35
N ALA A 105 -13.95 16.73 4.62
CA ALA A 105 -13.29 17.83 5.32
C ALA A 105 -13.43 19.14 4.53
N ARG A 106 -13.23 19.11 3.21
CA ARG A 106 -13.43 20.28 2.34
C ARG A 106 -14.87 20.80 2.40
N ALA A 107 -15.86 19.91 2.34
CA ALA A 107 -17.26 20.29 2.45
C ALA A 107 -17.58 20.96 3.81
N LEU A 108 -17.02 20.44 4.91
CA LEU A 108 -17.15 21.04 6.23
C LEU A 108 -16.53 22.44 6.29
N VAL A 109 -15.33 22.61 5.74
CA VAL A 109 -14.63 23.91 5.69
C VAL A 109 -15.41 24.93 4.84
N THR A 110 -15.88 24.54 3.65
CA THR A 110 -16.68 25.43 2.79
C THR A 110 -17.94 25.88 3.51
N ARG A 111 -18.62 24.97 4.21
CA ARG A 111 -19.81 25.32 4.98
C ARG A 111 -19.50 26.25 6.16
N ALA A 112 -18.42 26.00 6.89
CA ALA A 112 -17.98 26.88 7.97
C ALA A 112 -17.65 28.29 7.45
N ALA A 113 -17.00 28.39 6.29
CA ALA A 113 -16.73 29.68 5.63
C ALA A 113 -18.03 30.41 5.24
N GLN A 114 -19.04 29.68 4.78
CA GLN A 114 -20.36 30.25 4.47
C GLN A 114 -21.05 30.80 5.73
N GLU A 115 -21.09 30.01 6.81
CA GLU A 115 -21.68 30.40 8.09
C GLU A 115 -20.99 31.67 8.67
N LEU A 116 -19.66 31.80 8.50
CA LEU A 116 -18.91 33.01 8.88
C LEU A 116 -19.22 34.21 7.99
N ALA A 117 -19.35 34.03 6.67
CA ALA A 117 -19.71 35.10 5.75
C ALA A 117 -21.12 35.64 6.03
N ASP A 118 -22.07 34.76 6.32
CA ASP A 118 -23.44 35.13 6.69
C ASP A 118 -23.48 35.90 8.03
N ALA A 119 -22.64 35.50 9.00
CA ALA A 119 -22.47 36.23 10.25
C ALA A 119 -21.88 37.63 10.03
N ALA A 120 -20.84 37.76 9.19
CA ALA A 120 -20.24 39.05 8.85
C ALA A 120 -21.23 39.99 8.14
N ALA A 121 -22.06 39.46 7.24
CA ALA A 121 -23.12 40.24 6.60
C ALA A 121 -24.16 40.74 7.62
N GLY A 122 -24.55 39.88 8.58
CA GLY A 122 -25.41 40.29 9.69
C GLY A 122 -24.80 41.42 10.53
N ALA A 123 -23.48 41.36 10.78
CA ALA A 123 -22.78 42.38 11.57
C ALA A 123 -22.71 43.71 10.82
N ALA A 124 -22.52 43.67 9.51
CA ALA A 124 -22.57 44.86 8.68
C ALA A 124 -23.96 45.52 8.70
N SER A 125 -25.06 44.73 8.67
CA SER A 125 -26.43 45.24 8.82
C SER A 125 -26.61 45.95 10.16
N PHE A 126 -26.16 45.32 11.25
CA PHE A 126 -26.18 45.94 12.59
C PHE A 126 -25.44 47.28 12.62
N VAL A 127 -24.20 47.33 12.10
CA VAL A 127 -23.40 48.56 12.07
C VAL A 127 -24.11 49.66 11.28
N TRP A 128 -24.74 49.31 10.16
CA TRP A 128 -25.52 50.25 9.35
C TRP A 128 -26.73 50.80 10.11
N GLU A 129 -27.50 49.95 10.78
CA GLU A 129 -28.70 50.34 11.56
C GLU A 129 -28.36 51.24 12.76
N VAL A 130 -27.24 50.94 13.44
CA VAL A 130 -26.69 51.83 14.48
C VAL A 130 -26.32 53.18 13.89
N ALA A 131 -25.66 53.20 12.73
CA ALA A 131 -25.23 54.43 12.06
C ALA A 131 -26.42 55.27 11.55
N THR A 132 -27.54 54.65 11.16
CA THR A 132 -28.76 55.36 10.74
C THR A 132 -29.67 55.78 11.90
N GLY A 133 -29.31 55.44 13.15
CA GLY A 133 -30.04 55.85 14.35
C GLY A 133 -31.30 55.02 14.64
N ASP A 134 -31.47 53.87 13.99
CA ASP A 134 -32.55 52.93 14.31
C ASP A 134 -32.11 51.99 15.45
N VAL A 135 -32.38 52.43 16.68
CA VAL A 135 -32.01 51.69 17.90
C VAL A 135 -32.75 50.35 18.00
N ALA A 136 -34.00 50.28 17.53
CA ALA A 136 -34.78 49.05 17.59
C ALA A 136 -34.25 48.01 16.58
N GLY A 137 -33.98 48.43 15.34
CA GLY A 137 -33.32 47.62 14.33
C GLY A 137 -31.99 47.07 14.84
N ALA A 138 -31.11 47.96 15.35
CA ALA A 138 -29.81 47.56 15.86
C ALA A 138 -29.90 46.48 16.97
N VAL A 139 -30.83 46.59 17.91
CA VAL A 139 -30.99 45.58 18.97
C VAL A 139 -31.43 44.23 18.41
N ASP A 140 -32.34 44.22 17.43
CA ASP A 140 -32.80 42.99 16.77
C ASP A 140 -31.69 42.36 15.91
N ALA A 141 -30.93 43.16 15.18
CA ALA A 141 -29.79 42.69 14.40
C ALA A 141 -28.68 42.09 15.30
N ALA A 142 -28.37 42.73 16.44
CA ALA A 142 -27.41 42.20 17.42
C ALA A 142 -27.87 40.86 18.01
N ARG A 143 -29.16 40.74 18.39
CA ARG A 143 -29.71 39.51 18.96
C ARG A 143 -29.71 38.37 17.95
N SER A 144 -30.07 38.66 16.70
CA SER A 144 -29.99 37.72 15.57
C SER A 144 -28.56 37.26 15.30
N LEU A 145 -27.58 38.15 15.45
CA LEU A 145 -26.17 37.82 15.25
C LEU A 145 -25.64 36.86 16.33
N VAL A 146 -25.95 37.16 17.60
CA VAL A 146 -25.55 36.33 18.75
C VAL A 146 -26.13 34.93 18.63
N GLN A 147 -27.41 34.81 18.28
CA GLN A 147 -28.08 33.52 18.14
C GLN A 147 -27.45 32.67 17.01
N ARG A 148 -27.15 33.29 15.86
CA ARG A 148 -26.48 32.62 14.74
C ARG A 148 -25.05 32.19 15.08
N ALA A 149 -24.30 33.04 15.78
CA ALA A 149 -22.94 32.70 16.22
C ALA A 149 -22.94 31.52 17.20
N GLU A 150 -23.90 31.48 18.13
CA GLU A 150 -24.06 30.38 19.08
C GLU A 150 -24.45 29.06 18.39
N GLU A 151 -25.36 29.11 17.41
CA GLU A 151 -25.74 27.93 16.61
C GLU A 151 -24.59 27.41 15.76
N ALA A 152 -23.81 28.29 15.13
CA ALA A 152 -22.62 27.92 14.36
C ALA A 152 -21.57 27.25 15.26
N LEU A 153 -21.31 27.81 16.45
CA LEU A 153 -20.38 27.23 17.42
C LEU A 153 -20.83 25.85 17.90
N ARG A 154 -22.10 25.68 18.29
CA ARG A 154 -22.64 24.37 18.71
C ARG A 154 -22.55 23.34 17.58
N SER A 155 -22.85 23.73 16.35
CA SER A 155 -22.76 22.89 15.15
C SER A 155 -21.33 22.42 14.90
N ILE A 156 -20.35 23.32 15.00
CA ILE A 156 -18.93 22.99 14.84
C ILE A 156 -18.45 22.05 15.95
N THR A 157 -18.77 22.34 17.22
CA THR A 157 -18.39 21.49 18.36
C THR A 157 -18.95 20.07 18.25
N PHE A 158 -20.23 19.93 17.87
CA PHE A 158 -20.87 18.62 17.69
C PHE A 158 -20.18 17.81 16.59
N ARG A 159 -19.84 18.44 15.46
CA ARG A 159 -19.17 17.75 14.33
C ARG A 159 -17.72 17.39 14.64
N LEU A 160 -17.02 18.20 15.44
CA LEU A 160 -15.66 17.88 15.90
C LEU A 160 -15.66 16.72 16.90
N HIS A 161 -16.68 16.60 17.75
CA HIS A 161 -16.82 15.49 18.71
C HIS A 161 -17.37 14.18 18.11
N GLY A 162 -17.91 14.20 16.89
CA GLY A 162 -18.44 13.02 16.19
C GLY A 162 -17.42 12.21 15.36
N LEU A 163 -16.14 12.58 15.35
CA LEU A 163 -15.10 11.88 14.58
C LEU A 163 -14.51 10.70 15.36
N PRO A 164 -14.18 9.57 14.70
CA PRO A 164 -13.68 8.37 15.37
C PRO A 164 -12.34 8.59 16.09
N GLU A 165 -12.12 7.86 17.19
CA GLU A 165 -11.00 7.99 18.15
C GLU A 165 -9.55 8.07 17.59
N PRO A 166 -9.13 7.44 16.47
CA PRO A 166 -7.72 7.48 16.07
C PRO A 166 -7.19 8.87 15.66
N TYR A 167 -8.03 9.89 15.55
CA TYR A 167 -7.64 11.24 15.12
C TYR A 167 -7.49 12.28 16.26
N ASP A 168 -7.64 11.86 17.53
CA ASP A 168 -7.64 12.71 18.73
C ASP A 168 -6.41 13.66 18.87
N PRO A 169 -5.15 13.28 18.54
CA PRO A 169 -4.00 14.16 18.76
C PRO A 169 -3.94 15.39 17.83
N VAL A 170 -4.26 15.19 16.55
CA VAL A 170 -4.23 16.27 15.54
C VAL A 170 -5.36 17.26 15.80
N TRP A 171 -6.55 16.75 16.13
CA TRP A 171 -7.70 17.60 16.45
C TRP A 171 -7.57 18.34 17.77
N ARG A 172 -6.97 17.75 18.81
CA ARG A 172 -6.64 18.52 20.04
C ARG A 172 -5.72 19.69 19.75
N THR A 173 -4.78 19.53 18.82
CA THR A 173 -3.87 20.61 18.44
C THR A 173 -4.63 21.71 17.69
N LEU A 174 -5.48 21.33 16.73
CA LEU A 174 -6.29 22.24 15.94
C LEU A 174 -7.36 22.98 16.77
N ALA A 175 -8.07 22.29 17.65
CA ALA A 175 -9.06 22.87 18.54
C ALA A 175 -8.43 23.85 19.55
N ARG A 176 -7.24 23.50 20.08
CA ARG A 176 -6.50 24.36 21.01
C ARG A 176 -5.95 25.61 20.31
N GLU A 177 -5.56 25.51 19.04
CA GLU A 177 -5.27 26.68 18.21
C GLU A 177 -6.54 27.52 17.97
N ILE A 178 -7.65 26.95 17.50
CA ILE A 178 -8.90 27.70 17.25
C ILE A 178 -9.37 28.47 18.50
N LEU A 179 -9.33 27.86 19.68
CA LEU A 179 -9.67 28.51 20.95
C LEU A 179 -8.71 29.66 21.32
N ARG A 180 -7.47 29.63 20.83
CA ARG A 180 -6.46 30.67 21.04
C ARG A 180 -6.72 31.95 20.24
N TRP A 181 -7.46 31.82 19.13
CA TRP A 181 -7.81 32.94 18.25
C TRP A 181 -9.18 33.55 18.54
N GLN A 182 -9.95 33.03 19.51
CA GLN A 182 -11.17 33.70 19.97
C GLN A 182 -10.78 34.91 20.83
N PRO A 183 -11.19 36.15 20.47
CA PRO A 183 -11.00 37.30 21.35
C PRO A 183 -11.89 37.10 22.58
N LEU A 184 -11.27 37.24 23.77
CA LEU A 184 -11.94 37.23 25.08
C LEU A 184 -13.12 38.22 25.15
#